data_AF-A0A7J3N0B1-F1
#
_entry.id   AF-A0A7J3N0B1-F1
#
_cell.length_a   1.000
_cell.length_b   1.000
_cell.length_c   1.000
_cell.angle_alpha   90.00
_cell.angle_beta   90.00
_cell.angle_gamma   90.00
#
_symmetry.space_group_name_H-M   'P 1'
#
loop_
_entity.id
_entity.type
_entity.pdbx_description
1 polymer ?
#
loop_
_entity_poly.entity_id
_entity_poly.type
_entity_poly.pdbx_seq_one_letter_code
_entity_poly.pdbx_strand_id
1 'polypeptide(L)'
;MACFITPLLVGISVYILGKRLRIYNRLRLNILVYLLIGGALVLAAEHAWHGEIVPYPPFLTAMKSAEEISIALHEISTVGSTMTFAVAMLWLGTLYISRTTVVKTSSIAKIGATSRA
;
A
#
# COMPACT_ATOMS: atom_id res chain seq x y z
N MET A 1 -9.45 13.64 -8.62
CA MET A 1 -9.62 12.26 -9.15
C MET A 1 -9.37 11.28 -8.02
N ALA A 2 -10.35 10.49 -7.57
CA ALA A 2 -10.22 9.73 -6.30
C ALA A 2 -9.32 8.46 -6.38
N CYS A 3 -8.11 8.60 -6.95
CA CYS A 3 -7.12 7.55 -7.17
C CYS A 3 -6.59 6.92 -5.87
N PHE A 4 -6.77 7.59 -4.73
CA PHE A 4 -6.39 7.10 -3.40
C PHE A 4 -7.28 5.95 -2.90
N ILE A 5 -8.49 5.78 -3.46
CA ILE A 5 -9.44 4.74 -3.03
C ILE A 5 -8.91 3.34 -3.39
N THR A 6 -8.30 3.18 -4.57
CA THR A 6 -7.74 1.91 -5.05
C THR A 6 -6.66 1.34 -4.12
N PRO A 7 -5.57 2.06 -3.78
CA PRO A 7 -4.56 1.57 -2.85
C PRO A 7 -5.11 1.35 -1.43
N LEU A 8 -6.09 2.15 -0.99
CA LEU A 8 -6.74 1.97 0.30
C LEU A 8 -7.56 0.67 0.35
N LEU A 9 -8.37 0.39 -0.68
CA LEU A 9 -9.12 -0.86 -0.82
C LEU A 9 -8.21 -2.07 -0.90
N VAL A 10 -7.14 -2.00 -1.70
CA VAL A 10 -6.17 -3.09 -1.83
C VAL A 10 -5.43 -3.30 -0.50
N GLY A 11 -5.02 -2.23 0.19
CA GLY A 11 -4.38 -2.30 1.50
C GLY A 11 -5.26 -2.99 2.55
N ILE A 12 -6.55 -2.61 2.62
CA ILE A 12 -7.54 -3.24 3.52
C ILE A 12 -7.76 -4.71 3.13
N SER A 13 -7.90 -5.00 1.83
CA SER A 13 -8.12 -6.35 1.34
C SER A 13 -6.95 -7.28 1.68
N VAL A 14 -5.71 -6.82 1.46
CA VAL A 14 -4.49 -7.55 1.81
C VAL A 14 -4.37 -7.70 3.33
N TYR A 15 -4.75 -6.70 4.12
CA TYR A 15 -4.78 -6.80 5.57
C TYR A 15 -5.74 -7.90 6.04
N ILE A 16 -7.00 -7.88 5.57
CA ILE A 16 -8.02 -8.85 5.95
C ILE A 16 -7.64 -10.25 5.48
N LEU A 17 -7.31 -10.41 4.20
CA LEU A 17 -6.99 -11.70 3.61
C LEU A 17 -5.68 -12.27 4.18
N GLY A 18 -4.65 -11.44 4.31
CA GLY A 18 -3.38 -11.83 4.89
C GLY A 18 -3.51 -12.26 6.35
N LYS A 19 -4.34 -11.55 7.12
CA LYS A 19 -4.66 -11.90 8.52
C LYS A 19 -5.45 -13.20 8.59
N ARG A 20 -6.43 -13.40 7.71
CA ARG A 20 -7.25 -14.62 7.63
C ARG A 20 -6.45 -15.85 7.23
N LEU A 21 -5.55 -15.73 6.26
CA LEU A 21 -4.71 -16.83 5.79
C LEU A 21 -3.47 -17.09 6.66
N ARG A 22 -3.26 -16.33 7.76
CA ARG A 22 -2.04 -16.34 8.60
C ARG A 22 -0.71 -16.11 7.84
N ILE A 23 -0.78 -15.72 6.57
CA ILE A 23 0.39 -15.39 5.73
C ILE A 23 0.97 -14.02 6.13
N TYR A 24 0.17 -13.19 6.81
CA TYR A 24 0.55 -11.85 7.28
C TYR A 24 1.92 -11.80 7.94
N ASN A 25 2.20 -12.74 8.84
CA ASN A 25 3.46 -12.79 9.60
C ASN A 25 4.60 -13.49 8.84
N ARG A 26 4.30 -14.28 7.81
CA ARG A 26 5.29 -15.07 7.04
C ARG A 26 5.92 -14.28 5.90
N LEU A 27 5.12 -13.47 5.21
CA LEU A 27 5.56 -12.67 4.06
C LEU A 27 5.85 -11.21 4.42
N ARG A 28 5.83 -10.83 5.70
CA ARG A 28 5.92 -9.41 6.14
C ARG A 28 4.94 -8.51 5.38
N LEU A 29 3.67 -8.97 5.28
CA LEU A 29 2.61 -8.18 4.65
C LEU A 29 2.28 -6.92 5.44
N ASN A 30 2.70 -6.83 6.70
CA ASN A 30 2.64 -5.61 7.50
C ASN A 30 3.33 -4.43 6.81
N ILE A 31 4.51 -4.63 6.21
CA ILE A 31 5.24 -3.56 5.51
C ILE A 31 4.45 -3.10 4.28
N LEU A 32 3.91 -4.04 3.51
CA LEU A 32 3.08 -3.74 2.34
C LEU A 32 1.82 -2.95 2.76
N VAL A 33 1.12 -3.38 3.81
CA VAL A 33 -0.08 -2.70 4.31
C VAL A 33 0.23 -1.28 4.78
N TYR A 34 1.36 -1.06 5.47
CA TYR A 34 1.79 0.28 5.87
C TYR A 34 2.13 1.17 4.68
N LEU A 35 2.79 0.64 3.64
CA LEU A 35 3.08 1.38 2.42
C LEU A 35 1.80 1.77 1.67
N LEU A 36 0.83 0.87 1.56
CA LEU A 36 -0.42 1.13 0.84
C LEU A 36 -1.33 2.10 1.61
N ILE A 37 -1.57 1.86 2.90
CA ILE A 37 -2.46 2.71 3.71
C ILE A 37 -1.79 4.06 4.00
N GLY A 38 -0.50 4.07 4.33
CA GLY A 38 0.25 5.30 4.58
C GLY A 38 0.34 6.18 3.33
N GLY A 39 0.67 5.59 2.17
CA GLY A 39 0.67 6.31 0.90
C GLY A 39 -0.71 6.84 0.53
N ALA A 40 -1.76 6.02 0.64
CA ALA A 40 -3.13 6.44 0.36
C ALA A 40 -3.59 7.61 1.25
N LEU A 41 -3.18 7.64 2.52
CA LEU A 41 -3.53 8.72 3.45
C LEU A 41 -2.85 10.04 3.07
N VAL A 42 -1.58 9.99 2.64
CA VAL A 42 -0.86 11.18 2.15
C VAL A 42 -1.51 11.71 0.86
N LEU A 43 -1.80 10.82 -0.11
CA LEU A 43 -2.47 11.23 -1.35
C LEU A 43 -3.86 11.80 -1.08
N ALA A 44 -4.62 11.23 -0.13
CA ALA A 44 -5.91 11.75 0.27
C ALA A 44 -5.79 13.17 0.86
N ALA A 45 -4.76 13.42 1.66
CA ALA A 45 -4.47 14.75 2.18
C ALA A 45 -4.09 15.75 1.07
N GLU A 46 -3.30 15.33 0.07
CA GLU A 46 -3.01 16.17 -1.10
C GLU A 46 -4.26 16.52 -1.90
N HIS A 47 -5.16 15.56 -2.10
CA HIS A 47 -6.42 15.79 -2.82
C HIS A 47 -7.38 16.68 -2.02
N ALA A 48 -7.36 16.57 -0.69
CA ALA A 48 -8.10 17.49 0.19
C ALA A 48 -7.52 18.92 0.11
N TRP A 49 -6.19 19.04 0.10
CA TRP A 49 -5.50 20.33 0.02
C TRP A 49 -5.64 21.01 -1.34
N HIS A 50 -5.66 20.22 -2.43
CA HIS A 50 -5.90 20.72 -3.79
C HIS A 50 -7.38 21.07 -4.08
N GLY A 51 -8.28 20.87 -3.12
CA GLY A 51 -9.70 21.23 -3.26
C GLY A 51 -10.53 20.24 -4.08
N GLU A 52 -10.05 19.01 -4.26
CA GLU A 52 -10.78 17.94 -4.98
C GLU A 52 -11.74 17.15 -4.08
N ILE A 53 -11.66 17.34 -2.76
CA ILE A 53 -12.52 16.68 -1.77
C ILE A 53 -13.35 17.77 -1.08
N VAL A 54 -14.65 17.80 -1.33
CA VAL A 54 -15.58 18.76 -0.72
C VAL A 54 -16.49 18.03 0.26
N PRO A 55 -16.69 18.52 1.50
CA PRO A 55 -17.50 17.84 2.53
C PRO A 55 -19.02 17.95 2.30
N TYR A 56 -19.47 18.48 1.17
CA TYR A 56 -20.88 18.51 0.76
C TYR A 56 -21.10 17.64 -0.49
N PRO A 57 -22.24 16.93 -0.60
CA PRO A 57 -22.51 16.06 -1.75
C PRO A 57 -22.70 16.88 -3.04
N PRO A 58 -22.02 16.53 -4.16
CA PRO A 58 -21.25 15.32 -4.43
C PRO A 58 -19.75 15.52 -4.16
N PHE A 59 -19.19 14.67 -3.29
CA PHE A 59 -17.81 14.70 -2.75
C PHE A 59 -16.68 14.50 -3.81
N LEU A 60 -17.02 14.51 -5.10
CA LEU A 60 -16.17 14.48 -6.29
C LEU A 60 -16.68 15.58 -7.25
N THR A 61 -16.09 16.76 -7.21
CA THR A 61 -16.55 18.02 -7.85
C THR A 61 -16.63 18.05 -9.39
N ALA A 62 -16.60 16.90 -10.08
CA ALA A 62 -16.68 16.81 -11.55
C ALA A 62 -17.72 15.80 -12.09
N MET A 63 -18.57 15.20 -11.25
CA MET A 63 -19.58 14.24 -11.72
C MET A 63 -20.95 14.90 -11.83
N LYS A 64 -21.22 15.54 -12.97
CA LYS A 64 -22.49 16.24 -13.24
C LYS A 64 -23.55 15.32 -13.86
N SER A 65 -23.15 14.16 -14.42
CA SER A 65 -24.01 13.17 -15.10
C SER A 65 -23.52 11.73 -14.86
N ALA A 66 -24.44 10.75 -14.76
CA ALA A 66 -24.13 9.33 -14.49
C ALA A 66 -23.22 8.64 -15.52
N GLU A 67 -23.18 9.16 -16.76
CA GLU A 67 -22.32 8.67 -17.85
C GLU A 67 -20.85 9.11 -17.69
N GLU A 68 -20.60 10.28 -17.10
CA GLU A 68 -19.24 10.77 -16.84
C GLU A 68 -18.62 10.08 -15.62
N ILE A 69 -19.46 9.51 -14.75
CA ILE A 69 -19.02 8.74 -13.57
C ILE A 69 -18.28 7.47 -14.01
N SER A 70 -18.80 6.74 -14.99
CA SER A 70 -18.22 5.49 -15.46
C SER A 70 -16.88 5.70 -16.17
N ILE A 71 -16.79 6.76 -16.98
CA ILE A 71 -15.56 7.15 -17.68
C ILE A 71 -14.49 7.61 -16.66
N ALA A 72 -14.86 8.47 -15.71
CA ALA A 72 -13.95 8.91 -14.66
C ALA A 72 -13.50 7.75 -13.74
N LEU A 73 -14.37 6.79 -13.44
CA LEU A 73 -14.01 5.58 -12.70
C LEU A 73 -13.03 4.68 -13.48
N HIS A 74 -13.16 4.60 -14.80
CA HIS A 74 -12.27 3.82 -15.65
C HIS A 74 -10.85 4.41 -15.69
N GLU A 75 -10.74 5.74 -15.79
CA GLU A 75 -9.47 6.48 -15.69
C GLU A 75 -8.82 6.28 -14.31
N ILE A 76 -9.61 6.38 -13.22
CA ILE A 76 -9.17 6.15 -11.84
C ILE A 76 -8.70 4.70 -11.62
N SER A 77 -9.39 3.72 -12.21
CA SER A 77 -9.02 2.29 -12.12
C SER A 77 -7.65 2.03 -12.74
N THR A 78 -7.41 2.60 -13.92
CA THR A 78 -6.18 2.36 -14.67
C THR A 78 -4.97 3.01 -13.98
N VAL A 79 -5.09 4.27 -13.55
CA VAL A 79 -4.02 4.99 -12.84
C VAL A 79 -3.82 4.45 -11.42
N GLY A 80 -4.90 4.14 -10.70
CA GLY A 80 -4.81 3.54 -9.37
C GLY A 80 -4.17 2.14 -9.40
N SER A 81 -4.40 1.38 -10.47
CA SER A 81 -3.77 0.06 -10.65
C SER A 81 -2.27 0.17 -10.89
N THR A 82 -1.82 1.07 -11.76
CA THR A 82 -0.38 1.25 -12.04
C THR A 82 0.38 1.69 -10.78
N MET A 83 -0.19 2.60 -9.98
CA MET A 83 0.38 2.98 -8.69
C MET A 83 0.45 1.81 -7.71
N THR A 84 -0.60 0.99 -7.62
CA THR A 84 -0.60 -0.19 -6.74
C THR A 84 0.47 -1.21 -7.15
N PHE A 85 0.65 -1.43 -8.45
CA PHE A 85 1.70 -2.29 -8.98
C PHE A 85 3.11 -1.76 -8.64
N ALA A 86 3.34 -0.45 -8.77
CA ALA A 86 4.61 0.16 -8.40
C ALA A 86 4.95 -0.05 -6.91
N VAL A 87 3.97 0.13 -6.02
CA VAL A 87 4.17 -0.11 -4.57
C VAL A 87 4.41 -1.59 -4.28
N ALA A 88 3.73 -2.51 -4.98
CA ALA A 88 3.99 -3.94 -4.86
C ALA A 88 5.41 -4.31 -5.28
N MET A 89 5.95 -3.69 -6.34
CA MET A 89 7.34 -3.87 -6.77
C MET A 89 8.35 -3.35 -5.74
N LEU A 90 8.09 -2.18 -5.15
CA LEU A 90 8.92 -1.66 -4.05
C LEU A 90 8.93 -2.62 -2.86
N TRP A 91 7.78 -3.17 -2.48
CA TRP A 91 7.71 -4.18 -1.42
C TRP A 91 8.50 -5.44 -1.76
N LEU A 92 8.44 -5.95 -2.99
CA LEU A 92 9.31 -7.06 -3.43
C LEU A 92 10.79 -6.72 -3.27
N GLY A 93 11.19 -5.49 -3.60
CA GLY A 93 12.54 -4.97 -3.34
C GLY A 93 12.90 -5.02 -1.85
N THR A 94 12.01 -4.58 -0.96
CA THR A 94 12.24 -4.66 0.50
C THR A 94 12.39 -6.09 1.00
N LEU A 95 11.64 -7.05 0.43
CA LEU A 95 11.78 -8.47 0.76
C LEU A 95 13.11 -9.05 0.27
N TYR A 96 13.55 -8.66 -0.93
CA TYR A 96 14.84 -9.06 -1.47
C TYR A 96 15.99 -8.59 -0.57
N ILE A 97 16.00 -7.31 -0.19
CA ILE A 97 17.00 -6.74 0.71
C ILE A 97 16.93 -7.40 2.11
N SER A 98 15.73 -7.64 2.64
CA SER A 98 15.57 -8.28 3.95
C SER A 98 16.13 -9.71 3.96
N ARG A 99 16.04 -10.45 2.85
CA ARG A 99 16.62 -11.79 2.76
C ARG A 99 18.15 -11.76 2.71
N THR A 100 18.75 -10.81 2.01
CA THR A 100 20.22 -10.72 1.91
C THR A 100 20.87 -10.19 3.19
N THR A 101 20.20 -9.31 3.93
CA THR A 101 20.72 -8.69 5.15
C THR A 101 20.55 -9.56 6.41
N VAL A 102 19.45 -10.32 6.53
CA VAL A 102 19.20 -11.16 7.73
C VAL A 102 20.17 -12.35 7.83
N VAL A 103 20.68 -12.86 6.71
CA VAL A 103 21.69 -13.94 6.70
C VAL A 103 23.00 -13.54 7.41
N LYS A 104 23.35 -12.25 7.45
CA LYS A 104 24.60 -11.78 8.06
C LYS A 104 24.57 -11.72 9.59
N THR A 105 23.39 -11.56 10.20
CA THR A 105 23.31 -11.32 11.66
C THR A 105 23.39 -12.59 12.49
N SER A 106 22.88 -13.72 11.98
CA SER A 106 22.94 -15.01 12.68
C SER A 106 24.35 -15.58 12.82
N SER A 107 25.30 -15.17 11.97
CA SER A 107 26.69 -15.60 12.05
C SER A 107 27.44 -14.92 13.21
N ILE A 108 27.20 -13.63 13.43
CA ILE A 108 27.85 -12.85 14.51
C ILE A 108 27.34 -13.29 15.90
N ALA A 109 26.06 -13.64 16.02
CA ALA A 109 25.49 -14.14 17.28
C ALA A 109 26.06 -15.51 17.69
N LYS A 110 26.38 -16.39 16.73
CA LYS A 110 27.05 -17.68 17.02
C LYS A 110 28.48 -17.48 17.52
N ILE A 111 29.21 -16.51 16.96
CA ILE A 111 30.61 -16.23 17.37
C ILE A 111 30.65 -15.68 18.80
N GLY A 112 29.70 -14.83 19.19
CA GLY A 112 29.60 -14.31 20.55
C GLY A 112 29.22 -15.35 21.62
N ALA A 113 28.50 -16.41 21.25
CA ALA A 113 28.12 -17.48 22.17
C ALA A 113 29.27 -18.48 22.41
N THR A 114 30.06 -18.80 21.39
CA THR A 114 31.20 -19.73 21.51
C THR A 114 32.40 -19.12 22.26
N SER A 115 32.49 -17.79 22.35
CA SER A 115 33.55 -17.12 23.12
C SER A 115 33.31 -17.08 24.64
N ARG A 116 32.13 -17.52 25.12
CA ARG A 116 31.75 -17.53 26.54
C ARG A 116 31.63 -18.95 27.14
N ALA A 117 31.95 -19.99 26.37
CA ALA A 117 32.07 -21.36 26.83
C ALA A 117 33.55 -21.73 26.91
#